data_AF-A0A960A079-F1
#
_entry.id   AF-A0A960A079-F1
#
_cell.length_a   1.000
_cell.length_b   1.000
_cell.length_c   1.000
_cell.angle_alpha   90.00
_cell.angle_beta   90.00
_cell.angle_gamma   90.00
#
_symmetry.space_group_name_H-M   'P 1'
#
loop_
_entity.id
_entity.type
_entity.pdbx_description
1 polymer ?
#
loop_
_entity_poly.entity_id
_entity_poly.type
_entity_poly.pdbx_seq_one_letter_code
_entity_poly.pdbx_strand_id
1 'polypeptide(L)' 'MLATHPLCAICGKRPATTVDHITPVSRGGTDAPDNLQPACWPCNQAKGNRTPGG' A
#
# COMPACT_ATOMS: atom_id res chain seq x y z
N MET A 1 -10.47 -11.38 -19.75
CA MET A 1 -9.97 -10.01 -19.99
C MET A 1 -8.97 -9.68 -18.89
N LEU A 2 -7.72 -9.51 -19.31
CA LEU A 2 -6.56 -8.90 -18.63
C LEU A 2 -6.41 -9.11 -17.11
N ALA A 3 -5.63 -10.13 -16.75
CA ALA A 3 -4.87 -10.16 -15.50
C ALA A 3 -3.74 -9.11 -15.56
N THR A 4 -4.09 -7.84 -15.71
CA THR A 4 -3.16 -6.73 -15.54
C THR A 4 -2.99 -6.53 -14.05
N HIS A 5 -1.77 -6.72 -13.56
CA HIS A 5 -1.37 -6.35 -12.21
C HIS A 5 -2.04 -5.02 -11.83
N PRO A 6 -2.76 -4.95 -10.69
CA PRO A 6 -3.50 -3.76 -10.31
C PRO A 6 -2.53 -2.57 -10.26
N LEU A 7 -2.97 -1.42 -10.77
CA LEU A 7 -2.19 -0.20 -10.62
C LEU A 7 -2.11 0.17 -9.13
N CYS A 8 -1.03 0.84 -8.75
CA CYS A 8 -0.84 1.38 -7.42
C CYS A 8 -2.03 2.28 -7.04
N ALA A 9 -2.78 1.90 -6.01
CA ALA A 9 -3.93 2.66 -5.51
C ALA A 9 -3.53 4.04 -4.96
N ILE A 10 -2.26 4.22 -4.59
CA ILE A 10 -1.74 5.50 -4.06
C ILE A 10 -1.44 6.50 -5.17
N CYS A 11 -0.79 6.07 -6.27
CA CYS A 11 -0.31 7.00 -7.30
C CYS A 11 -0.94 6.82 -8.68
N GLY A 12 -1.58 5.68 -8.96
CA GLY A 12 -2.19 5.34 -10.25
C GLY A 12 -1.22 5.21 -11.43
N LYS A 13 0.09 5.43 -11.23
CA LYS A 13 1.08 5.58 -12.31
C LYS A 13 1.89 4.33 -12.59
N ARG A 14 2.01 3.42 -11.63
CA ARG A 14 2.87 2.23 -11.70
C ARG A 14 2.06 1.00 -11.33
N PRO A 15 2.40 -0.19 -11.87
CA PRO A 15 1.88 -1.45 -11.33
C PRO A 15 2.17 -1.55 -9.84
N ALA A 16 1.24 -2.12 -9.09
CA ALA A 16 1.48 -2.47 -7.72
C ALA A 16 2.46 -3.65 -7.65
N THR A 17 3.45 -3.51 -6.79
CA THR A 17 4.51 -4.51 -6.56
C THR A 17 4.55 -4.96 -5.11
N THR A 18 3.72 -4.33 -4.26
CA THR A 18 3.64 -4.55 -2.82
C THR A 18 2.19 -4.38 -2.36
N VAL A 19 1.89 -4.84 -1.15
CA VAL A 19 0.63 -4.57 -0.45
C VAL A 19 0.91 -3.51 0.61
N ASP A 20 0.04 -2.51 0.70
CA ASP A 20 0.09 -1.44 1.71
C ASP A 20 -1.15 -1.50 2.61
N HIS A 21 -0.98 -1.28 3.92
CA HIS A 21 -2.08 -1.12 4.85
C HIS A 21 -2.65 0.30 4.76
N ILE A 22 -3.89 0.48 4.32
CA ILE A 22 -4.54 1.80 4.22
C ILE A 22 -4.40 2.58 5.54
N THR A 23 -4.77 1.93 6.64
CA THR A 23 -4.50 2.39 8.01
C THR A 23 -3.26 1.68 8.55
N PRO A 24 -2.21 2.41 8.99
CA PRO A 24 -1.04 1.78 9.60
C PRO A 24 -1.40 0.96 10.84
N VAL A 25 -0.70 -0.15 11.05
CA VAL A 25 -0.86 -0.99 12.26
C VAL A 25 -0.64 -0.18 13.54
N SER A 26 0.32 0.75 13.54
CA SER A 26 0.57 1.65 14.67
C SER A 26 -0.60 2.58 15.03
N ARG A 27 -1.58 2.73 14.13
CA ARG A 27 -2.81 3.50 14.34
C ARG A 27 -4.06 2.62 14.47
N GLY A 28 -3.88 1.32 14.72
CA GLY A 28 -4.98 0.36 14.86
C GLY A 28 -5.46 -0.26 13.55
N GLY A 29 -4.68 -0.14 12.47
CA GLY A 29 -4.97 -0.84 11.21
C GLY A 29 -4.82 -2.36 11.35
N THR A 30 -5.68 -3.11 10.66
CA THR A 30 -5.71 -4.57 10.68
C THR A 30 -5.12 -5.16 9.40
N ASP A 31 -4.76 -6.44 9.42
CA ASP A 31 -4.41 -7.21 8.21
C ASP A 31 -5.65 -7.70 7.43
N ALA A 32 -6.83 -7.13 7.73
CA ALA A 32 -8.05 -7.47 7.01
C ALA A 32 -7.91 -7.03 5.54
N PRO A 33 -8.41 -7.82 4.56
CA PRO A 33 -8.35 -7.46 3.15
C PRO A 33 -8.88 -6.06 2.83
N ASP A 34 -9.89 -5.59 3.58
CA ASP A 34 -10.48 -4.26 3.43
C ASP A 34 -9.53 -3.12 3.82
N ASN A 35 -8.51 -3.40 4.64
CA ASN A 35 -7.45 -2.46 5.00
C ASN A 35 -6.18 -2.65 4.16
N LEU A 36 -6.18 -3.54 3.16
CA LEU A 36 -5.04 -3.79 2.28
C LEU A 36 -5.31 -3.20 0.90
N GLN A 37 -4.33 -2.49 0.35
CA GLN A 37 -4.41 -1.92 -0.99
C GLN A 37 -3.16 -2.27 -1.83
N PRO A 38 -3.31 -2.41 -3.16
CA PRO A 38 -2.18 -2.61 -4.05
C PRO A 38 -1.34 -1.32 -4.15
N ALA A 39 -0.05 -1.38 -3.84
CA ALA A 39 0.85 -0.23 -3.90
C ALA A 39 2.17 -0.55 -4.62
N CYS A 40 2.75 0.44 -5.30
CA CYS A 40 4.11 0.31 -5.82
C CYS A 40 5.14 0.52 -4.69
N TRP A 41 6.28 -0.16 -4.77
CA TRP A 41 7.33 -0.12 -3.75
C TRP A 41 7.73 1.31 -3.33
N PRO A 42 7.93 2.29 -4.24
CA PRO A 42 8.25 3.67 -3.83
C PRO A 42 7.16 4.37 -3.01
N CYS A 43 5.88 4.12 -3.34
CA CYS A 43 4.76 4.72 -2.60
C CYS A 43 4.61 4.08 -1.22
N ASN A 44 4.74 2.76 -1.16
CA ASN A 44 4.69 2.03 0.10
C ASN A 44 5.85 2.44 1.02
N GLN A 45 7.08 2.51 0.50
CA GLN A 45 8.24 2.98 1.24
C GLN A 45 8.08 4.44 1.72
N ALA A 46 7.61 5.34 0.87
CA ALA A 46 7.37 6.74 1.25
C ALA A 46 6.32 6.89 2.36
N LYS A 47 5.34 5.98 2.41
CA LYS A 47 4.33 5.92 3.49
C LYS A 47 4.91 5.32 4.77
N GLY A 48 5.70 4.25 4.68
CA GLY A 48 6.44 3.66 5.80
C GLY A 48 7.47 4.62 6.43
N ASN A 49 8.13 5.45 5.62
CA ASN A 49 9.03 6.51 6.11
C ASN A 49 8.30 7.69 6.78
N ARG A 50 6.98 7.79 6.64
CA ARG A 50 6.16 8.83 7.32
C ARG A 50 5.55 8.33 8.62
N THR A 51 5.65 7.05 8.92
CA THR A 51 5.56 6.57 10.31
C THR A 51 6.98 6.70 10.88
N PRO A 52 7.24 7.67 11.77
CA PRO A 52 8.51 7.66 12.48
C PRO A 52 8.54 6.34 13.25
N GLY A 53 9.55 5.51 12.96
CA GLY A 53 9.94 4.50 13.92
C GLY A 53 10.18 5.20 15.26
N GLY A 54 9.63 4.62 16.32
CA GLY A 54 10.17 4.88 17.65
C GLY A 54 11.63 4.46 17.74
#